data_AF-A0A3C1DK09-F1
#
_entry.id   AF-A0A3C1DK09-F1
#
_cell.length_a   1.000
_cell.length_b   1.000
_cell.length_c   1.000
_cell.angle_alpha   90.00
_cell.angle_beta   90.00
_cell.angle_gamma   90.00
#
_symmetry.space_group_name_H-M   'P 1'
#
loop_
_entity.id
_entity.type
_entity.pdbx_description
1 polymer ?
#
loop_
_entity_poly.entity_id
_entity_poly.type
_entity_poly.pdbx_seq_one_letter_code
_entity_poly.pdbx_strand_id
1 'polypeptide(L)'
;MDAANVMLGDLSQHAAHVRRGATPATQKRETAKGLVGAAYVEGTSREGDPQLHVHVLVPSVVEGVDGVWSRLDARAYFSESRTADALAHARLRATLSETLGVAWGPVDERTGAAEIVGVDPAECELASKRSAQIDALAAKREAEQAIEKGRPLSRGELTALRQEITLETRRGKDVHATPGVIAGWQTDRDERTGTTRAQRWGAFEQAWTHEAALSHEVWTPERVLAETLRSTGRATCTEAQIPVSYTHL
;
A
#
# COMPACT_ATOMS: atom_id res chain seq x y z
N MET A 1 -12.12 -0.94 -3.73
CA MET A 1 -12.53 -2.04 -2.82
C MET A 1 -11.95 -3.37 -3.25
N ASP A 2 -12.01 -3.72 -4.54
CA ASP A 2 -11.41 -4.95 -5.11
C ASP A 2 -9.98 -5.25 -4.65
N ALA A 3 -9.07 -4.27 -4.74
CA ALA A 3 -7.68 -4.43 -4.27
C ALA A 3 -7.59 -4.84 -2.79
N ALA A 4 -8.44 -4.27 -1.93
CA ALA A 4 -8.49 -4.60 -0.51
C ALA A 4 -9.02 -6.03 -0.27
N ASN A 5 -9.97 -6.48 -1.09
CA ASN A 5 -10.49 -7.85 -1.05
C ASN A 5 -9.44 -8.87 -1.49
N VAL A 6 -8.67 -8.56 -2.54
CA VAL A 6 -7.54 -9.41 -2.98
C VAL A 6 -6.50 -9.54 -1.87
N MET A 7 -6.12 -8.43 -1.24
CA MET A 7 -5.20 -8.44 -0.09
C MET A 7 -5.70 -9.33 1.05
N LEU A 8 -6.97 -9.15 1.47
CA LEU A 8 -7.54 -9.92 2.57
C LEU A 8 -7.69 -11.40 2.21
N GLY A 9 -8.07 -11.70 0.97
CA GLY A 9 -8.19 -13.07 0.46
C GLY A 9 -6.85 -13.80 0.47
N ASP A 10 -5.79 -13.16 -0.02
CA ASP A 10 -4.43 -13.71 -0.02
C ASP A 10 -3.94 -14.00 1.41
N LEU A 11 -4.09 -13.03 2.31
CA LEU A 11 -3.77 -13.21 3.74
C LEU A 11 -4.62 -14.31 4.38
N SER A 12 -5.90 -14.42 3.99
CA SER A 12 -6.79 -15.46 4.49
C SER A 12 -6.36 -16.85 4.05
N GLN A 13 -5.83 -16.98 2.84
CA GLN A 13 -5.42 -18.26 2.27
C GLN A 13 -4.04 -18.69 2.78
N HIS A 14 -3.10 -17.76 2.86
CA HIS A 14 -1.68 -18.09 3.08
C HIS A 14 -1.23 -17.81 4.51
N ALA A 15 -1.89 -16.90 5.22
CA ALA A 15 -1.42 -16.35 6.48
C ALA A 15 -2.39 -16.51 7.66
N ALA A 16 -3.58 -17.05 7.44
CA ALA A 16 -4.57 -17.31 8.49
C ALA A 16 -4.21 -18.56 9.28
N HIS A 17 -3.43 -18.37 10.35
CA HIS A 17 -2.99 -19.45 11.21
C HIS A 17 -3.22 -19.13 12.69
N VAL A 18 -3.39 -20.19 13.47
CA VAL A 18 -3.44 -20.16 14.94
C VAL A 18 -2.32 -21.02 15.51
N ARG A 19 -2.05 -20.86 16.80
CA ARG A 19 -1.08 -21.67 17.54
C ARG A 19 -1.81 -22.57 18.53
N ARG A 20 -1.40 -23.82 18.61
CA ARG A 20 -1.91 -24.84 19.56
C ARG A 20 -0.78 -25.42 20.37
N GLY A 21 -1.04 -25.82 21.61
CA GLY A 21 -0.04 -26.37 22.52
C GLY A 21 0.15 -25.49 23.76
N ALA A 22 0.36 -26.14 24.90
CA ALA A 22 0.41 -25.48 26.21
C ALA A 22 1.72 -24.71 26.46
N THR A 23 2.80 -25.06 25.75
CA THR A 23 4.13 -24.46 25.93
C THR A 23 4.74 -24.04 24.59
N PRO A 24 5.70 -23.09 24.57
CA PRO A 24 6.38 -22.70 23.35
C PRO A 24 7.06 -23.87 22.62
N ALA A 25 7.58 -24.86 23.35
CA ALA A 25 8.23 -26.05 22.77
C ALA A 25 7.24 -27.04 22.13
N THR A 26 5.97 -27.02 22.57
CA THR A 26 4.91 -27.89 22.03
C THR A 26 4.00 -27.15 21.06
N GLN A 27 4.26 -25.85 20.83
CA GLN A 27 3.41 -25.02 20.01
C GLN A 27 3.51 -25.44 18.53
N LYS A 28 2.37 -25.78 17.94
CA LYS A 28 2.23 -26.08 16.52
C LYS A 28 1.35 -25.03 15.86
N ARG A 29 1.68 -24.74 14.60
CA ARG A 29 0.86 -23.88 13.75
C ARG A 29 -0.24 -24.73 13.13
N GLU A 30 -1.46 -24.23 13.17
CA GLU A 30 -2.61 -24.82 12.50
C GLU A 30 -3.33 -23.75 11.69
N THR A 31 -3.92 -24.17 10.58
CA THR A 31 -4.67 -23.29 9.69
C THR A 31 -5.96 -22.82 10.38
N ALA A 32 -6.32 -21.55 10.18
CA ALA A 32 -7.63 -21.02 10.55
C ALA A 32 -8.60 -21.20 9.38
N LYS A 33 -9.91 -21.15 9.66
CA LYS A 33 -10.93 -21.25 8.61
C LYS A 33 -10.92 -20.06 7.63
N GLY A 34 -10.30 -18.95 8.04
CA GLY A 34 -10.10 -17.77 7.21
C GLY A 34 -10.00 -16.49 8.05
N LEU A 35 -10.04 -15.34 7.37
CA LEU A 35 -10.08 -14.02 7.98
C LEU A 35 -11.40 -13.32 7.68
N VAL A 36 -11.82 -12.47 8.61
CA VAL A 36 -12.91 -11.52 8.42
C VAL A 36 -12.35 -10.12 8.61
N GLY A 37 -12.80 -9.18 7.79
CA GLY A 37 -12.36 -7.79 7.87
C GLY A 37 -13.52 -6.82 7.66
N ALA A 38 -13.48 -5.69 8.37
CA ALA A 38 -14.35 -4.55 8.09
C ALA A 38 -13.53 -3.47 7.36
N ALA A 39 -13.96 -3.11 6.15
CA ALA A 39 -13.24 -2.16 5.30
C ALA A 39 -13.90 -0.77 5.32
N TYR A 40 -13.09 0.27 5.56
CA TYR A 40 -13.50 1.67 5.60
C TYR A 40 -12.65 2.46 4.61
N VAL A 41 -13.31 3.15 3.68
CA VAL A 41 -12.63 4.00 2.69
C VAL A 41 -12.51 5.41 3.26
N GLU A 42 -11.32 5.98 3.14
CA GLU A 42 -11.03 7.36 3.54
C GLU A 42 -10.33 8.09 2.39
N GLY A 43 -10.63 9.37 2.22
CA GLY A 43 -10.15 10.18 1.08
C GLY A 43 -9.15 11.27 1.44
N THR A 44 -8.83 11.45 2.72
CA THR A 44 -7.99 12.56 3.18
C THR A 44 -6.87 12.12 4.11
N SER A 45 -5.71 12.76 3.94
CA SER A 45 -4.59 12.69 4.87
C SER A 45 -4.90 13.45 6.16
N ARG A 46 -3.97 13.37 7.14
CA ARG A 46 -4.07 14.18 8.37
C ARG A 46 -3.91 15.69 8.13
N GLU A 47 -3.24 16.06 7.05
CA GLU A 47 -3.02 17.46 6.65
C GLU A 47 -4.12 17.95 5.68
N GLY A 48 -5.16 17.13 5.43
CA GLY A 48 -6.25 17.47 4.52
C GLY A 48 -5.95 17.24 3.04
N ASP A 49 -4.78 16.69 2.70
CA ASP A 49 -4.44 16.35 1.32
C ASP A 49 -5.31 15.20 0.79
N PRO A 50 -5.62 15.15 -0.52
CA PRO A 50 -6.24 13.99 -1.15
C PRO A 50 -5.38 12.74 -0.94
N GLN A 51 -5.93 11.77 -0.23
CA GLN A 51 -5.26 10.51 0.05
C GLN A 51 -6.32 9.41 0.15
N LEU A 52 -6.62 8.78 -0.98
CA LEU A 52 -7.54 7.64 -1.01
C LEU A 52 -6.86 6.41 -0.40
N HIS A 53 -7.43 5.88 0.68
CA HIS A 53 -6.93 4.68 1.34
C HIS A 53 -8.07 3.89 1.96
N VAL A 54 -7.80 2.61 2.25
CA VAL A 54 -8.76 1.70 2.88
C VAL A 54 -8.19 1.15 4.17
N HIS A 55 -8.91 1.35 5.26
CA HIS A 55 -8.65 0.68 6.52
C HIS A 55 -9.40 -0.65 6.57
N VAL A 56 -8.69 -1.77 6.55
CA VAL A 56 -9.28 -3.10 6.76
C VAL A 56 -8.99 -3.53 8.20
N LEU A 57 -10.00 -3.50 9.05
CA LEU A 57 -9.90 -3.94 10.44
C LEU A 57 -10.11 -5.45 10.50
N VAL A 58 -9.03 -6.19 10.79
CA VAL A 58 -9.04 -7.64 10.97
C VAL A 58 -9.00 -7.96 12.48
N PRO A 59 -9.98 -8.70 13.03
CA PRO A 59 -9.93 -9.15 14.41
C PRO A 59 -8.68 -9.99 14.68
N SER A 60 -8.07 -9.79 15.84
CA SER A 60 -6.91 -10.59 16.26
C SER A 60 -7.25 -12.02 16.70
N VAL A 61 -8.54 -12.38 16.69
CA VAL A 61 -9.05 -13.70 17.06
C VAL A 61 -9.74 -14.31 15.84
N VAL A 62 -9.36 -15.53 15.49
CA VAL A 62 -9.87 -16.29 14.35
C VAL A 62 -10.22 -17.70 14.79
N GLU A 63 -11.13 -18.35 14.06
CA GLU A 63 -11.52 -19.74 14.33
C GLU A 63 -10.54 -20.70 13.65
N GLY A 64 -9.92 -21.58 14.42
CA GLY A 64 -9.11 -22.69 13.88
C GLY A 64 -9.97 -23.68 13.07
N VAL A 65 -9.34 -24.50 12.24
CA VAL A 65 -10.03 -25.62 11.57
C VAL A 65 -10.65 -26.62 12.57
N ASP A 66 -10.14 -26.64 13.80
CA ASP A 66 -10.66 -27.38 14.95
C ASP A 66 -11.94 -26.78 15.57
N GLY A 67 -12.41 -25.63 15.08
CA GLY A 67 -13.57 -24.92 15.61
C GLY A 67 -13.29 -24.05 16.84
N VAL A 68 -12.03 -23.94 17.26
CA VAL A 68 -11.66 -23.18 18.46
C VAL A 68 -11.17 -21.79 18.09
N TRP A 69 -11.81 -20.77 18.67
CA TRP A 69 -11.40 -19.37 18.53
C TRP A 69 -10.10 -19.11 19.27
N SER A 70 -9.14 -18.48 18.60
CA SER A 70 -7.80 -18.26 19.15
C SER A 70 -7.13 -17.05 18.51
N ARG A 71 -6.08 -16.57 19.17
CA ARG A 71 -5.29 -15.46 18.65
C ARG A 71 -4.60 -15.86 17.34
N LEU A 72 -4.73 -15.00 16.33
CA LEU A 72 -4.05 -15.11 15.05
C LEU A 72 -2.53 -15.11 15.24
N ASP A 73 -1.82 -16.00 14.53
CA ASP A 73 -0.37 -16.02 14.48
C ASP A 73 0.15 -14.80 13.70
N ALA A 74 0.31 -13.69 14.41
CA ALA A 74 0.77 -12.43 13.84
C ALA A 74 2.09 -12.55 13.07
N ARG A 75 2.98 -13.49 13.45
CA ARG A 75 4.24 -13.69 12.74
C ARG A 75 4.03 -14.23 11.33
N ALA A 76 3.08 -15.16 11.17
CA ALA A 76 2.71 -15.66 9.84
C ALA A 76 1.98 -14.59 9.03
N TYR A 77 1.06 -13.86 9.68
CA TYR A 77 0.35 -12.76 9.05
C TYR A 77 1.29 -11.69 8.48
N PHE A 78 2.22 -11.18 9.30
CA PHE A 78 3.15 -10.14 8.88
C PHE A 78 4.28 -10.64 7.97
N SER A 79 4.56 -11.96 7.91
CA SER A 79 5.50 -12.47 6.92
C SER A 79 4.92 -12.43 5.50
N GLU A 80 3.60 -12.59 5.36
CA GLU A 80 2.90 -12.56 4.06
C GLU A 80 2.43 -11.16 3.65
N SER A 81 2.44 -10.18 4.56
CA SER A 81 1.82 -8.86 4.29
C SER A 81 2.41 -8.14 3.08
N ARG A 82 3.69 -8.35 2.75
CA ARG A 82 4.32 -7.73 1.56
C ARG A 82 3.82 -8.35 0.26
N THR A 83 3.57 -9.65 0.24
CA THR A 83 3.00 -10.34 -0.91
C THR A 83 1.58 -9.87 -1.16
N ALA A 84 0.77 -9.84 -0.11
CA ALA A 84 -0.61 -9.36 -0.17
C ALA A 84 -0.69 -7.89 -0.65
N ASP A 85 0.22 -7.04 -0.19
CA ASP A 85 0.32 -5.63 -0.60
C ASP A 85 0.67 -5.49 -2.09
N ALA A 86 1.66 -6.25 -2.58
CA ALA A 86 2.03 -6.26 -3.99
C ALA A 86 0.88 -6.73 -4.89
N LEU A 87 0.13 -7.76 -4.47
CA LEU A 87 -1.06 -8.24 -5.18
C LEU A 87 -2.19 -7.20 -5.17
N ALA A 88 -2.38 -6.48 -4.07
CA ALA A 88 -3.35 -5.39 -3.98
C ALA A 88 -3.03 -4.26 -4.96
N HIS A 89 -1.76 -3.83 -5.00
CA HIS A 89 -1.29 -2.82 -5.95
C HIS A 89 -1.46 -3.29 -7.40
N ALA A 90 -1.14 -4.54 -7.72
CA ALA A 90 -1.37 -5.10 -9.04
C ALA A 90 -2.85 -5.09 -9.45
N ARG A 91 -3.74 -5.52 -8.55
CA ARG A 91 -5.18 -5.49 -8.79
C ARG A 91 -5.69 -4.07 -8.99
N LEU A 92 -5.20 -3.11 -8.18
CA LEU A 92 -5.55 -1.70 -8.32
C LEU A 92 -5.18 -1.19 -9.72
N ARG A 93 -3.96 -1.47 -10.16
CA ARG A 93 -3.49 -1.05 -11.49
C ARG A 93 -4.34 -1.63 -12.61
N ALA A 94 -4.52 -2.96 -12.61
CA ALA A 94 -5.32 -3.65 -13.62
C ALA A 94 -6.75 -3.09 -13.68
N THR A 95 -7.40 -2.96 -12.52
CA THR A 95 -8.79 -2.48 -12.45
C THR A 95 -8.92 -1.06 -12.98
N LEU A 96 -8.01 -0.15 -12.60
CA LEU A 96 -8.06 1.24 -13.08
C LEU A 96 -7.71 1.34 -14.57
N SER A 97 -6.75 0.54 -15.05
CA SER A 97 -6.43 0.46 -16.47
C SER A 97 -7.63 -0.01 -17.29
N GLU A 98 -8.33 -1.07 -16.85
CA GLU A 98 -9.51 -1.59 -17.55
C GLU A 98 -10.71 -0.64 -17.50
N THR A 99 -10.95 0.01 -16.35
CA THR A 99 -12.17 0.80 -16.14
C THR A 99 -12.05 2.25 -16.56
N LEU A 100 -10.85 2.85 -16.44
CA LEU A 100 -10.60 4.26 -16.73
C LEU A 100 -9.65 4.45 -17.92
N GLY A 101 -9.11 3.35 -18.47
CA GLY A 101 -8.14 3.41 -19.55
C GLY A 101 -6.76 3.91 -19.10
N VAL A 102 -6.43 3.85 -17.80
CA VAL A 102 -5.19 4.43 -17.28
C VAL A 102 -3.92 3.59 -17.53
N ALA A 103 -2.83 4.18 -18.04
CA ALA A 103 -1.45 3.73 -18.08
C ALA A 103 -0.68 4.05 -16.79
N TRP A 104 0.36 3.27 -16.53
CA TRP A 104 1.21 3.37 -15.35
C TRP A 104 2.66 3.58 -15.74
N GLY A 105 3.37 4.41 -14.98
CA GLY A 105 4.82 4.55 -15.06
C GLY A 105 5.55 3.32 -14.49
N PRO A 106 6.88 3.43 -14.30
CA PRO A 106 7.67 2.35 -13.71
C PRO A 106 7.13 1.92 -12.35
N VAL A 107 7.03 0.60 -12.15
CA VAL A 107 6.62 0.01 -10.87
C VAL A 107 7.84 -0.04 -9.95
N ASP A 108 7.71 0.50 -8.74
CA ASP A 108 8.69 0.29 -7.67
C ASP A 108 8.68 -1.19 -7.29
N GLU A 109 9.73 -1.94 -7.65
CA GLU A 109 9.86 -3.37 -7.40
C GLU A 109 9.78 -3.76 -5.91
N ARG A 110 10.09 -2.82 -5.00
CA ARG A 110 10.08 -3.07 -3.55
C ARG A 110 8.68 -2.95 -2.95
N THR A 111 7.86 -2.05 -3.48
CA THR A 111 6.52 -1.72 -2.93
C THR A 111 5.37 -2.15 -3.84
N GLY A 112 5.66 -2.44 -5.11
CA GLY A 112 4.66 -2.60 -6.15
C GLY A 112 3.91 -1.31 -6.48
N ALA A 113 4.28 -0.14 -5.94
CA ALA A 113 3.60 1.12 -6.25
C ALA A 113 4.02 1.64 -7.64
N ALA A 114 3.13 2.36 -8.31
CA ALA A 114 3.42 3.04 -9.57
C ALA A 114 2.55 4.30 -9.68
N GLU A 115 3.07 5.32 -10.35
CA GLU A 115 2.33 6.54 -10.64
C GLU A 115 1.62 6.45 -11.99
N ILE A 116 0.52 7.19 -12.14
CA ILE A 116 -0.23 7.26 -13.40
C ILE A 116 0.54 8.14 -14.39
N VAL A 117 0.68 7.70 -15.64
CA VAL A 117 1.36 8.47 -16.70
C VAL A 117 0.64 9.81 -16.93
N GLY A 118 1.38 10.89 -17.14
CA GLY A 118 0.79 12.21 -17.41
C GLY A 118 0.24 12.92 -16.17
N VAL A 119 0.28 12.31 -14.98
CA VAL A 119 0.18 13.07 -13.73
C VAL A 119 1.53 13.73 -13.47
N ASP A 120 1.53 15.06 -13.32
CA ASP A 120 2.73 15.83 -13.03
C ASP A 120 3.27 15.47 -11.64
N PRO A 121 4.55 15.06 -11.49
CA PRO A 121 5.15 14.80 -10.19
C PRO A 121 5.03 15.98 -9.21
N ALA A 122 5.04 17.22 -9.69
CA ALA A 122 4.84 18.40 -8.86
C ALA A 122 3.46 18.42 -8.20
N GLU A 123 2.43 17.89 -8.85
CA GLU A 123 1.08 17.74 -8.25
C GLU A 123 1.08 16.72 -7.12
N CYS A 124 1.82 15.62 -7.27
CA CYS A 124 1.98 14.61 -6.22
C CYS A 124 2.73 15.18 -5.01
N GLU A 125 3.79 15.97 -5.23
CA GLU A 125 4.52 16.66 -4.16
C GLU A 125 3.62 17.67 -3.41
N LEU A 126 2.81 18.44 -4.14
CA LEU A 126 1.84 19.38 -3.57
C LEU A 126 0.79 18.67 -2.70
N ALA A 127 0.40 17.45 -3.08
CA ALA A 127 -0.54 16.58 -2.35
C ALA A 127 0.12 15.73 -1.25
N SER A 128 1.41 15.93 -0.97
CA SER A 128 2.19 15.10 -0.03
C SER A 128 2.74 15.88 1.15
N LYS A 129 1.98 16.83 1.71
CA LYS A 129 2.45 17.75 2.78
C LYS A 129 2.97 16.99 3.99
N ARG A 130 2.26 15.92 4.39
CA ARG A 130 2.67 15.07 5.52
C ARG A 130 4.03 14.39 5.29
N SER A 131 4.24 13.83 4.10
CA SER A 131 5.50 13.17 3.76
C SER A 131 6.66 14.17 3.78
N ALA A 132 6.47 15.35 3.18
CA ALA A 132 7.48 16.41 3.18
C ALA A 132 7.86 16.86 4.60
N GLN A 133 6.89 16.99 5.52
CA GLN A 133 7.17 17.33 6.93
C GLN A 133 8.01 16.25 7.63
N ILE A 134 7.65 14.97 7.43
CA ILE A 134 8.37 13.83 8.03
C ILE A 134 9.78 13.75 7.46
N ASP A 135 9.94 13.90 6.16
CA ASP A 135 11.22 13.78 5.47
C ASP A 135 12.19 14.90 5.87
N ALA A 136 11.70 16.14 5.98
CA ALA A 136 12.50 17.27 6.44
C ALA A 136 13.00 17.08 7.89
N LEU A 137 12.12 16.61 8.78
CA LEU A 137 12.51 16.34 10.17
C LEU A 137 13.43 15.11 10.29
N ALA A 138 13.22 14.09 9.46
CA ALA A 138 14.07 12.90 9.41
C ALA A 138 15.48 13.25 8.96
N ALA A 139 15.63 14.03 7.88
CA ALA A 139 16.94 14.48 7.39
C ALA A 139 17.69 15.30 8.45
N LYS A 140 16.99 16.19 9.16
CA LYS A 140 17.58 16.97 10.25
C LYS A 140 18.10 16.07 11.38
N ARG A 141 17.25 15.18 11.92
CA ARG A 141 17.64 14.30 13.03
C ARG A 141 18.67 13.26 12.64
N GLU A 142 18.64 12.79 11.39
CA GLU A 142 19.65 11.89 10.84
C GLU A 142 21.03 12.56 10.87
N ALA A 143 21.13 13.81 10.39
CA ALA A 143 22.39 14.55 10.41
C ALA A 143 22.93 14.76 11.84
N GLU A 144 22.06 15.13 12.77
CA GLU A 144 22.41 15.30 14.19
C GLU A 144 22.92 13.99 14.81
N GLN A 145 22.21 12.87 14.64
CA GLN A 145 22.60 11.57 15.18
C GLN A 145 23.84 10.99 14.49
N ALA A 146 24.07 11.28 13.21
CA ALA A 146 25.26 10.82 12.49
C ALA A 146 26.52 11.51 13.03
N ILE A 147 26.44 12.81 13.36
CA ILE A 147 27.52 13.55 14.02
C ILE A 147 27.81 12.96 15.40
N GLU A 148 26.77 12.75 16.22
CA GLU A 148 26.90 12.19 17.58
C GLU A 148 27.55 10.80 17.58
N LYS A 149 27.15 9.93 16.63
CA LYS A 149 27.68 8.56 16.51
C LYS A 149 29.04 8.51 15.81
N GLY A 150 29.48 9.60 15.17
CA GLY A 150 30.66 9.62 14.30
C GLY A 150 30.55 8.71 13.08
N ARG A 151 29.33 8.29 12.69
CA ARG A 151 29.05 7.45 11.51
C ARG A 151 27.64 7.68 10.98
N PRO A 152 27.38 7.40 9.69
CA PRO A 152 26.02 7.35 9.16
C PRO A 152 25.14 6.34 9.91
N LEU A 153 23.84 6.60 9.96
CA LEU A 153 22.86 5.68 10.51
C LEU A 153 22.71 4.46 9.57
N SER A 154 22.51 3.28 10.17
CA SER A 154 22.13 2.08 9.43
C SER A 154 20.69 2.18 8.94
N ARG A 155 20.31 1.36 7.94
CA ARG A 155 18.93 1.31 7.43
C ARG A 155 17.88 1.05 8.53
N GLY A 156 18.22 0.21 9.51
CA GLY A 156 17.34 -0.08 10.65
C GLY A 156 17.15 1.14 11.56
N GLU A 157 18.23 1.86 11.86
CA GLU A 157 18.19 3.11 12.63
C GLU A 157 17.38 4.19 11.90
N LEU A 158 17.55 4.34 10.58
CA LEU A 158 16.76 5.28 9.76
C LEU A 158 15.26 4.93 9.76
N THR A 159 14.94 3.64 9.68
CA THR A 159 13.54 3.17 9.71
C THR A 159 12.90 3.49 11.06
N ALA A 160 13.60 3.20 12.16
CA ALA A 160 13.14 3.49 13.51
C ALA A 160 12.97 5.00 13.74
N LEU A 161 13.94 5.81 13.30
CA LEU A 161 13.88 7.27 13.39
C LEU A 161 12.67 7.84 12.64
N ARG A 162 12.43 7.39 11.40
CA ARG A 162 11.25 7.80 10.64
C ARG A 162 9.94 7.40 11.33
N GLN A 163 9.88 6.21 11.92
CA GLN A 163 8.70 5.75 12.66
C GLN A 163 8.44 6.63 13.90
N GLU A 164 9.47 6.95 14.66
CA GLU A 164 9.38 7.85 15.82
C GLU A 164 8.84 9.22 15.42
N ILE A 165 9.45 9.85 14.40
CA ILE A 165 9.03 11.15 13.86
C ILE A 165 7.57 11.10 13.39
N THR A 166 7.16 10.02 12.71
CA THR A 166 5.79 9.85 12.21
C THR A 166 4.77 9.85 13.35
N LEU A 167 5.12 9.25 14.50
CA LEU A 167 4.27 9.19 15.67
C LEU A 167 4.25 10.51 16.44
N GLU A 168 5.40 11.15 16.61
CA GLU A 168 5.53 12.43 17.33
C GLU A 168 4.82 13.58 16.60
N THR A 169 4.96 13.65 15.28
CA THR A 169 4.33 14.69 14.44
C THR A 169 2.85 14.40 14.14
N ARG A 170 2.29 13.32 14.71
CA ARG A 170 0.90 12.93 14.48
C ARG A 170 -0.06 13.84 15.24
N ARG A 171 -0.66 14.80 14.54
CA ARG A 171 -1.84 15.54 15.03
C ARG A 171 -3.10 14.66 15.04
N GLY A 172 -4.07 15.03 15.88
CA GLY A 172 -5.43 14.46 15.85
C GLY A 172 -6.04 14.56 14.45
N LYS A 173 -6.89 13.60 14.06
CA LYS A 173 -7.53 13.65 12.73
C LYS A 173 -8.82 14.47 12.86
N ASP A 174 -8.73 15.75 12.50
CA ASP A 174 -9.87 16.68 12.55
C ASP A 174 -10.51 16.90 11.17
N VAL A 175 -9.99 16.23 10.12
CA VAL A 175 -10.37 16.49 8.72
C VAL A 175 -10.85 15.21 8.03
N HIS A 176 -12.16 15.12 7.81
CA HIS A 176 -12.77 14.12 6.94
C HIS A 176 -12.86 14.64 5.50
N ALA A 177 -12.86 13.72 4.52
CA ALA A 177 -13.03 14.02 3.11
C ALA A 177 -14.46 14.53 2.83
N THR A 178 -14.71 15.80 3.13
CA THR A 178 -15.93 16.49 2.75
C THR A 178 -15.73 17.17 1.39
N PRO A 179 -16.79 17.41 0.61
CA PRO A 179 -16.69 18.20 -0.62
C PRO A 179 -15.99 19.56 -0.41
N GLY A 180 -16.20 20.20 0.75
CA GLY A 180 -15.54 21.46 1.10
C GLY A 180 -14.03 21.33 1.31
N VAL A 181 -13.55 20.23 1.90
CA VAL A 181 -12.11 19.96 2.05
C VAL A 181 -11.45 19.72 0.70
N ILE A 182 -12.09 18.95 -0.18
CA ILE A 182 -11.59 18.70 -1.53
C ILE A 182 -11.57 20.00 -2.34
N ALA A 183 -12.64 20.81 -2.28
CA ALA A 183 -12.70 22.10 -2.95
C ALA A 183 -11.62 23.07 -2.41
N GLY A 184 -11.42 23.11 -1.09
CA GLY A 184 -10.37 23.92 -0.47
C GLY A 184 -8.97 23.52 -0.92
N TRP A 185 -8.69 22.22 -1.01
CA TRP A 185 -7.42 21.73 -1.57
C TRP A 185 -7.27 22.10 -3.06
N GLN A 186 -8.33 21.98 -3.85
CA GLN A 186 -8.31 22.37 -5.26
C GLN A 186 -7.99 23.86 -5.42
N THR A 187 -8.58 24.73 -4.60
CA THR A 187 -8.28 26.16 -4.59
C THR A 187 -6.83 26.45 -4.17
N ASP A 188 -6.35 25.89 -3.04
CA ASP A 188 -4.96 26.03 -2.56
C ASP A 188 -3.97 25.63 -3.66
N ARG A 189 -4.24 24.52 -4.33
CA ARG A 189 -3.42 24.04 -5.44
C ARG A 189 -3.45 24.97 -6.65
N ASP A 190 -4.62 25.44 -7.07
CA ASP A 190 -4.75 26.33 -8.23
C ASP A 190 -4.03 27.66 -7.99
N GLU A 191 -4.10 28.19 -6.77
CA GLU A 191 -3.36 29.38 -6.35
C GLU A 191 -1.84 29.15 -6.34
N ARG A 192 -1.38 28.01 -5.81
CA ARG A 192 0.06 27.70 -5.72
C ARG A 192 0.71 27.40 -7.06
N THR A 193 -0.04 26.77 -7.97
CA THR A 193 0.45 26.37 -9.30
C THR A 193 0.22 27.44 -10.36
N GLY A 194 -0.75 28.34 -10.15
CA GLY A 194 -1.25 29.22 -11.20
C GLY A 194 -1.96 28.48 -12.33
N THR A 195 -2.38 27.22 -12.10
CA THR A 195 -3.06 26.38 -13.10
C THR A 195 -4.49 26.08 -12.70
N THR A 196 -5.38 26.11 -13.69
CA THR A 196 -6.78 25.70 -13.54
C THR A 196 -6.93 24.20 -13.73
N ARG A 197 -8.04 23.63 -13.24
CA ARG A 197 -8.43 22.24 -13.56
C ARG A 197 -8.41 21.94 -15.07
N ALA A 198 -8.89 22.84 -15.92
CA ALA A 198 -8.94 22.62 -17.36
C ALA A 198 -7.53 22.54 -17.98
N GLN A 199 -6.61 23.41 -17.56
CA GLN A 199 -5.22 23.38 -18.03
C GLN A 199 -4.52 22.08 -17.64
N ARG A 200 -4.68 21.63 -16.39
CA ARG A 200 -4.11 20.35 -15.95
C ARG A 200 -4.73 19.15 -16.64
N TRP A 201 -6.06 19.16 -16.81
CA TRP A 201 -6.73 18.09 -17.53
C TRP A 201 -6.25 18.01 -18.98
N GLY A 202 -6.10 19.16 -19.65
CA GLY A 202 -5.53 19.21 -21.00
C GLY A 202 -4.07 18.74 -21.05
N ALA A 203 -3.24 19.10 -20.06
CA ALA A 203 -1.85 18.64 -19.98
C ALA A 203 -1.77 17.12 -19.74
N PHE A 204 -2.60 16.61 -18.82
CA PHE A 204 -2.80 15.18 -18.60
C PHE A 204 -3.19 14.51 -19.90
N GLU A 205 -4.26 14.95 -20.58
CA GLU A 205 -4.73 14.39 -21.86
C GLU A 205 -3.66 14.41 -22.97
N GLN A 206 -2.81 15.43 -23.04
CA GLN A 206 -1.73 15.50 -24.01
C GLN A 206 -0.59 14.53 -23.70
N ALA A 207 -0.22 14.38 -22.43
CA ALA A 207 0.72 13.36 -21.99
C ALA A 207 0.10 11.95 -22.08
N TRP A 208 -1.23 11.88 -22.02
CA TRP A 208 -2.04 10.69 -22.06
C TRP A 208 -2.26 10.18 -23.48
N THR A 209 -1.33 9.39 -24.00
CA THR A 209 -1.56 8.68 -25.26
C THR A 209 -2.10 7.27 -25.00
N HIS A 210 -3.17 6.89 -25.68
CA HIS A 210 -3.71 5.51 -25.63
C HIS A 210 -2.67 4.47 -26.08
N GLU A 211 -1.70 4.89 -26.90
CA GLU A 211 -0.57 4.07 -27.33
C GLU A 211 0.42 3.78 -26.19
N ALA A 212 0.67 4.75 -25.28
CA ALA A 212 1.42 4.53 -24.04
C ALA A 212 0.66 3.63 -23.05
N ALA A 213 -0.68 3.64 -23.07
CA ALA A 213 -1.50 2.71 -22.28
C ALA A 213 -1.40 1.25 -22.75
N LEU A 214 -1.06 1.04 -24.02
CA LEU A 214 -0.89 -0.29 -24.62
C LEU A 214 0.58 -0.75 -24.70
N SER A 215 1.56 0.13 -24.47
CA SER A 215 2.98 -0.17 -24.61
C SER A 215 3.67 -0.72 -23.36
N HIS A 216 2.94 -0.91 -22.26
CA HIS A 216 3.50 -1.49 -21.03
C HIS A 216 3.11 -2.96 -20.89
N GLU A 217 4.08 -3.79 -20.54
CA GLU A 217 3.88 -5.22 -20.28
C GLU A 217 2.70 -5.45 -19.34
N VAL A 218 1.76 -6.28 -19.75
CA VAL A 218 0.64 -6.71 -18.92
C VAL A 218 1.21 -7.45 -17.71
N TRP A 219 1.07 -6.86 -16.54
CA TRP A 219 1.43 -7.49 -15.27
C TRP A 219 0.29 -8.37 -14.82
N THR A 220 0.41 -9.67 -15.07
CA THR A 220 -0.53 -10.65 -14.54
C THR A 220 -0.24 -10.91 -13.06
N PRO A 221 -1.24 -11.35 -12.25
CA PRO A 221 -1.02 -11.74 -10.85
C PRO A 221 0.15 -12.73 -10.67
N GLU A 222 0.31 -13.66 -11.62
CA GLU A 222 1.40 -14.64 -11.67
C GLU A 222 2.77 -13.96 -11.79
N ARG A 223 2.87 -12.93 -12.62
CA ARG A 223 4.12 -12.18 -12.83
C ARG A 223 4.49 -11.32 -11.63
N VAL A 224 3.49 -10.70 -10.99
CA VAL A 224 3.68 -9.93 -9.76
C VAL A 224 4.12 -10.83 -8.62
N LEU A 225 3.48 -12.01 -8.49
CA LEU A 225 3.89 -13.02 -7.52
C LEU A 225 5.32 -13.49 -7.79
N ALA A 226 5.66 -13.80 -9.04
CA ALA A 226 7.00 -14.23 -9.42
C ALA A 226 8.08 -13.16 -9.13
N GLU A 227 7.80 -11.87 -9.35
CA GLU A 227 8.73 -10.78 -9.04
C GLU A 227 8.86 -10.53 -7.54
N THR A 228 7.75 -10.60 -6.81
CA THR A 228 7.75 -10.48 -5.34
C THR A 228 8.54 -11.61 -4.69
N LEU A 229 8.45 -12.82 -5.24
CA LEU A 229 9.23 -13.97 -4.79
C LEU A 229 10.72 -13.82 -5.14
N ARG A 230 11.07 -13.25 -6.30
CA ARG A 230 12.45 -12.92 -6.69
C ARG A 230 13.08 -11.89 -5.74
N SER A 231 12.36 -10.83 -5.38
CA SER A 231 12.90 -9.74 -4.55
C SER A 231 13.06 -10.09 -3.06
N THR A 232 12.41 -11.16 -2.59
CA THR A 232 12.46 -11.59 -1.18
C THR A 232 13.53 -12.67 -0.90
N GLY A 233 14.10 -13.29 -1.94
CA GLY A 233 15.24 -14.22 -1.84
C GLY A 233 15.02 -15.47 -0.97
N ARG A 234 13.77 -15.79 -0.59
CA ARG A 234 13.46 -16.82 0.42
C ARG A 234 12.25 -17.71 0.12
N ALA A 235 11.75 -17.77 -1.11
CA ALA A 235 10.62 -18.65 -1.43
C ALA A 235 10.71 -19.25 -2.84
N THR A 236 10.41 -20.54 -2.95
CA THR A 236 10.20 -21.27 -4.22
C THR A 236 8.72 -21.57 -4.37
N CYS A 237 8.10 -21.15 -5.49
CA CYS A 237 6.75 -21.57 -5.88
C CYS A 237 6.81 -22.54 -7.07
N THR A 238 5.82 -23.42 -7.18
CA THR A 238 5.58 -24.18 -8.42
C THR A 238 4.26 -23.72 -9.02
N GLU A 239 4.17 -23.81 -10.34
CA GLU A 239 3.09 -23.35 -11.23
C GLU A 239 1.68 -23.86 -10.83
N ALA A 240 1.59 -24.87 -9.97
CA ALA A 240 0.35 -25.56 -9.59
C ALA A 240 -0.52 -24.86 -8.51
N GLN A 241 -0.16 -23.67 -8.02
CA GLN A 241 -0.90 -23.01 -6.91
C GLN A 241 -1.69 -21.76 -7.30
N ILE A 242 -1.78 -21.45 -8.60
CA ILE A 242 -2.56 -20.30 -9.08
C ILE A 242 -3.84 -20.85 -9.74
N PRO A 243 -5.01 -20.75 -9.10
CA PRO A 243 -6.24 -21.23 -9.70
C PRO A 243 -6.61 -20.34 -10.90
N VAL A 244 -6.34 -20.85 -12.09
CA VAL A 244 -6.79 -20.26 -13.36
C VAL A 244 -8.29 -20.50 -13.48
N SER A 245 -9.12 -19.56 -13.02
CA SER A 245 -10.55 -19.50 -13.35
C SER A 245 -11.12 -18.11 -13.06
N TYR A 246 -10.97 -17.18 -14.00
CA TYR A 246 -11.95 -16.09 -14.17
C TYR A 246 -12.67 -16.33 -15.49
N THR A 247 -13.82 -17.00 -15.42
CA THR A 247 -14.78 -17.04 -16.54
C THR A 247 -15.70 -15.84 -16.38
N HIS A 248 -15.75 -15.01 -17.41
CA HIS A 248 -16.62 -13.84 -17.54
C HIS A 248 -18.07 -14.13 -17.13
N LEU A 249 -18.61 -13.29 -16.25
CA LEU A 249 -20.00 -12.83 -16.23
C LEU A 249 -20.03 -11.37 -15.77
#